data_AF-A0A7C1ISG2-F1
#
_entry.id   AF-A0A7C1ISG2-F1
#
_cell.length_a   1.000
_cell.length_b   1.000
_cell.length_c   1.000
_cell.angle_alpha   90.00
_cell.angle_beta   90.00
_cell.angle_gamma   90.00
#
_symmetry.space_group_name_H-M   'P 1'
#
loop_
_entity.id
_entity.type
_entity.pdbx_description
1 polymer ?
#
loop_
_entity_poly.entity_id
_entity_poly.type
_entity_poly.pdbx_seq_one_letter_code
_entity_poly.pdbx_strand_id
1 'polypeptide(L)' 'MPSKLPPYPPNPSTGEIELPWNVVHELYHLVVDDENEQEAIRRLQELTGVDKKRAKAYMQTLAQRR' A
#
# COMPACT_ATOMS: atom_id res chain seq x y z
N MET A 1 -21.18 -1.78 14.90
CA MET A 1 -19.81 -1.30 14.60
C MET A 1 -19.55 -1.62 13.14
N PRO A 2 -19.35 -0.66 12.22
CA PRO A 2 -18.95 -1.05 10.88
C PRO A 2 -17.49 -1.46 10.95
N SER A 3 -17.25 -2.76 11.10
CA SER A 3 -15.95 -3.36 10.81
C SER A 3 -15.74 -3.21 9.31
N LYS A 4 -15.29 -2.03 8.87
CA LYS A 4 -14.78 -1.84 7.52
C LYS A 4 -13.51 -2.67 7.47
N LEU A 5 -13.67 -3.92 7.07
CA LEU A 5 -12.56 -4.73 6.61
C LEU A 5 -11.77 -3.87 5.61
N PRO A 6 -10.44 -3.90 5.68
CA PRO A 6 -9.62 -3.18 4.71
C PRO A 6 -10.12 -3.54 3.31
N PRO A 7 -10.29 -2.54 2.42
CA PRO A 7 -10.85 -2.79 1.09
C PRO A 7 -10.02 -3.80 0.27
N TYR A 8 -8.72 -3.94 0.57
CA TYR A 8 -7.80 -4.83 -0.13
C TYR A 8 -6.93 -5.62 0.85
N PRO A 9 -7.48 -6.59 1.61
CA PRO A 9 -6.68 -7.36 2.55
C PRO A 9 -5.58 -8.12 1.80
N PRO A 10 -4.39 -8.31 2.40
CA PRO A 10 -3.35 -9.12 1.80
C PRO A 10 -3.82 -10.57 1.68
N ASN A 11 -3.39 -11.25 0.61
CA ASN A 11 -3.72 -12.64 0.37
C ASN A 11 -3.24 -13.50 1.57
N PRO A 12 -4.11 -14.27 2.24
CA PRO A 12 -3.74 -15.02 3.44
C PRO A 12 -2.78 -16.18 3.15
N SER A 13 -2.72 -16.66 1.90
CA SER A 13 -1.87 -17.78 1.51
C SER A 13 -0.49 -17.33 1.03
N THR A 14 -0.41 -16.21 0.29
CA THR A 14 0.87 -15.73 -0.29
C THR A 14 1.41 -14.48 0.41
N GLY A 15 0.58 -13.77 1.19
CA GLY A 15 0.92 -12.49 1.78
C GLY A 15 0.99 -11.34 0.77
N GLU A 16 0.59 -11.58 -0.48
CA GLU A 16 0.64 -10.59 -1.55
C GLU A 16 -0.42 -9.51 -1.38
N ILE A 17 -0.03 -8.28 -1.74
CA ILE A 17 -0.90 -7.12 -1.70
C ILE A 17 -1.43 -6.90 -3.12
N GLU A 18 -2.68 -7.29 -3.35
CA GLU A 18 -3.38 -7.09 -4.60
C GLU A 18 -4.19 -5.79 -4.53
N LEU A 19 -3.72 -4.77 -5.24
CA LEU A 19 -4.37 -3.47 -5.32
C LEU A 19 -4.81 -3.21 -6.75
N PRO A 20 -5.97 -2.57 -6.95
CA PRO A 20 -6.38 -2.15 -8.28
C PRO A 20 -5.44 -1.06 -8.81
N TRP A 21 -5.31 -1.00 -10.13
CA TRP A 21 -4.39 -0.11 -10.83
C TRP A 21 -4.47 1.35 -10.37
N ASN A 22 -5.67 1.88 -10.16
CA ASN A 22 -5.88 3.26 -9.72
C ASN A 22 -5.23 3.55 -8.36
N VAL A 23 -5.30 2.61 -7.42
CA VAL A 23 -4.69 2.75 -6.09
C VAL A 23 -3.18 2.64 -6.17
N VAL A 24 -2.66 1.70 -6.96
CA VAL A 24 -1.21 1.57 -7.19
C VAL A 24 -0.65 2.86 -7.82
N HIS A 25 -1.39 3.43 -8.77
CA HIS A 25 -1.01 4.69 -9.42
C HIS A 25 -1.01 5.86 -8.43
N GLU A 26 -2.03 6.00 -7.57
CA GLU A 26 -2.03 7.02 -6.50
C GLU A 26 -0.84 6.85 -5.54
N LEU A 27 -0.55 5.61 -5.10
CA LEU A 27 0.57 5.33 -4.20
C LEU A 27 1.92 5.58 -4.86
N TYR A 28 2.02 5.34 -6.18
CA TYR A 28 3.21 5.62 -6.97
C TYR A 28 3.48 7.13 -7.03
N HIS A 29 2.47 7.95 -7.33
CA HIS A 29 2.61 9.41 -7.31
C HIS A 29 3.03 9.91 -5.94
N LEU A 30 2.40 9.41 -4.87
CA LEU A 30 2.75 9.80 -3.50
C LEU A 30 4.20 9.49 -3.13
N VAL A 31 4.76 8.36 -3.57
CA VAL A 31 6.13 7.96 -3.21
C VAL A 31 7.19 8.47 -4.18
N VAL A 32 6.86 8.66 -5.45
CA VAL A 32 7.82 9.03 -6.52
C VAL A 32 7.76 10.51 -6.89
N ASP A 33 6.56 11.11 -6.97
CA ASP A 33 6.38 12.50 -7.40
C ASP A 33 6.41 13.45 -6.19
N ASP A 34 5.61 13.14 -5.15
CA ASP A 34 5.53 13.93 -3.92
C ASP A 34 6.65 13.61 -2.91
N GLU A 35 7.49 12.58 -3.17
CA GLU A 35 8.52 12.05 -2.28
C GLU A 35 8.00 11.75 -0.84
N ASN A 36 6.71 11.44 -0.71
CA ASN A 36 5.99 11.33 0.55
C ASN A 36 5.73 9.88 0.96
N GLU A 37 6.82 9.15 1.24
CA GLU A 37 6.79 7.73 1.63
C GLU A 37 5.89 7.47 2.85
N GLN A 38 5.89 8.38 3.84
CA GLN A 38 5.11 8.20 5.07
C GLN A 38 3.60 8.19 4.82
N GLU A 39 3.10 9.09 3.95
CA GLU A 39 1.69 9.14 3.58
C GLU A 39 1.30 7.91 2.73
N ALA A 40 2.15 7.52 1.78
CA ALA A 40 1.93 6.33 0.98
C ALA A 40 1.85 5.06 1.84
N ILE A 41 2.75 4.92 2.83
CA ILE A 41 2.72 3.83 3.82
C ILE A 41 1.42 3.87 4.61
N ARG A 42 1.05 5.01 5.19
CA ARG A 42 -0.16 5.15 6.00
C ARG A 42 -1.40 4.73 5.21
N ARG A 43 -1.54 5.24 3.99
CA ARG A 43 -2.67 4.94 3.11
C ARG A 43 -2.71 3.47 2.73
N LEU A 44 -1.56 2.85 2.46
CA LEU A 44 -1.47 1.42 2.22
C LEU A 44 -1.93 0.59 3.44
N GLN A 45 -1.55 1.00 4.66
CA GLN A 45 -2.00 0.33 5.88
C GLN A 45 -3.51 0.47 6.09
N GLU A 46 -4.11 1.62 5.79
CA GLU A 46 -5.56 1.81 5.89
C GLU A 46 -6.33 0.99 4.84
N LEU A 47 -5.74 0.82 3.65
CA LEU A 47 -6.35 0.08 2.55
C LEU A 47 -6.23 -1.43 2.67
N THR A 48 -5.14 -1.92 3.27
CA THR A 48 -4.80 -3.35 3.29
C THR A 48 -4.80 -3.96 4.68
N GLY A 49 -4.67 -3.14 5.72
CA GLY A 49 -4.49 -3.60 7.10
C GLY A 49 -3.13 -4.23 7.37
N VAL A 50 -2.15 -4.09 6.47
CA VAL A 50 -0.81 -4.66 6.66
C VAL A 50 0.00 -3.87 7.69
N ASP A 51 0.97 -4.53 8.32
CA ASP A 51 1.91 -3.88 9.22
C ASP A 51 2.83 -2.89 8.48
N LYS A 52 3.32 -1.89 9.23
CA LYS A 52 4.23 -0.84 8.72
C LYS A 52 5.44 -1.41 7.98
N LYS A 53 5.98 -2.54 8.44
CA LYS A 53 7.12 -3.21 7.79
C LYS A 53 6.79 -3.70 6.38
N ARG A 54 5.62 -4.33 6.19
CA ARG A 54 5.15 -4.79 4.88
C ARG A 54 4.80 -3.61 3.98
N ALA A 55 4.11 -2.60 4.54
CA ALA A 55 3.77 -1.41 3.78
C ALA A 55 5.02 -0.68 3.26
N LYS A 56 6.05 -0.52 4.11
CA LYS A 56 7.33 0.05 3.71
C LYS A 56 8.02 -0.77 2.63
N ALA A 57 8.09 -2.10 2.79
CA ALA A 57 8.71 -2.96 1.80
C ALA A 57 8.02 -2.83 0.42
N TYR A 58 6.69 -2.79 0.39
CA TYR A 58 5.91 -2.57 -0.84
C TYR A 58 6.23 -1.21 -1.47
N MET A 59 6.23 -0.13 -0.67
CA MET A 59 6.56 1.21 -1.16
C MET A 59 7.98 1.31 -1.71
N GLN A 60 8.95 0.68 -1.06
CA GLN A 60 10.33 0.64 -1.56
C GLN A 60 10.43 -0.11 -2.89
N THR A 61 9.72 -1.23 -3.05
CA THR A 61 9.63 -1.92 -4.34
C THR A 61 8.96 -1.06 -5.40
N LEU A 62 7.91 -0.32 -5.03
CA LEU A 62 7.18 0.57 -5.94
C LEU A 62 8.07 1.73 -6.41
N ALA A 63 8.83 2.35 -5.51
CA ALA A 63 9.78 3.43 -5.82
C ALA A 63 10.98 2.96 -6.65
N GLN A 64 11.45 1.72 -6.44
CA GLN A 64 12.54 1.13 -7.23
C GLN A 64 12.15 0.79 -8.68
N ARG A 65 10.86 0.81 -9.04
CA ARG A 65 10.39 0.60 -10.42
C ARG A 65 10.46 1.87 -11.30
N ARG A 66 11.15 2.92 -10.83
CA ARG A 66 11.54 4.10 -11.63
C ARG A 66 12.53 3.71 -12.73
#